data_AF-A0A7Z0I149-F1
#
_entry.id   AF-A0A7Z0I149-F1
#
_cell.length_a   1.000
_cell.length_b   1.000
_cell.length_c   1.000
_cell.angle_alpha   90.00
_cell.angle_beta   90.00
_cell.angle_gamma   90.00
#
_symmetry.space_group_name_H-M   'P 1'
#
loop_
_entity.id
_entity.type
_entity.pdbx_description
1 polymer ?
#
loop_
_entity_poly.entity_id
_entity_poly.type
_entity_poly.pdbx_seq_one_letter_code
_entity_poly.pdbx_strand_id
1 'polypeptide(L)'
;MNLQRATLKAEGDDRERTSRLRLQVAAGNWTGAALRGLPLGGSLRIEAQSDGPLRLLLADAESHDSFPGPIDALFDRQVEAAMVAEITLPRSEDYVLIADNRSGTAPREVLLALRGRTQDAAPPLPLPHQFKVLQTQLDAAFDLDGLTLRLDDPGPPRPRVIGRELVVGQALIAQLTADLPDAETTRGAILFAIIHALASDLLLRRGPASILPEHLAAALMVLFNQIGAARRQATYFATEGAAPSMVPDSAPGTDPFAPTTARAVHRRLKDPQALLTAMQDILLARMRPATLDRLQRESPAWADPRRVAAARAALDRRD
;
A
#
# COMPACT_ATOMS: atom_id res chain seq x y z
N MET A 1 -27.26 -23.54 11.29
CA MET A 1 -25.94 -22.89 11.22
C MET A 1 -25.37 -22.81 12.62
N ASN A 2 -24.26 -23.50 12.90
CA ASN A 2 -23.58 -23.44 14.19
C ASN A 2 -22.29 -22.63 14.03
N LEU A 3 -22.33 -21.37 14.43
CA LEU A 3 -21.12 -20.54 14.57
C LEU A 3 -20.67 -20.65 16.02
N GLN A 4 -19.51 -21.29 16.22
CA GLN A 4 -18.83 -21.24 17.51
C GLN A 4 -18.06 -19.91 17.61
N ARG A 5 -17.99 -19.34 18.81
CA ARG A 5 -17.15 -18.17 19.05
C ARG A 5 -15.80 -18.64 19.56
N ALA A 6 -14.75 -18.29 18.83
CA ALA A 6 -13.38 -18.49 19.29
C ALA A 6 -12.78 -17.13 19.63
N THR A 7 -12.57 -16.88 20.92
CA THR A 7 -11.81 -15.71 21.36
C THR A 7 -10.35 -16.13 21.48
N LEU A 8 -9.47 -15.46 20.72
CA LEU A 8 -8.02 -15.55 20.91
C LEU A 8 -7.69 -14.93 22.26
N LYS A 9 -7.06 -15.71 23.15
CA LYS A 9 -6.60 -15.23 24.45
C LYS A 9 -5.13 -14.84 24.32
N ALA A 10 -4.73 -13.78 25.01
CA ALA A 10 -3.32 -13.48 25.17
C ALA A 10 -2.69 -14.60 26.03
N GLU A 11 -1.65 -15.23 25.52
CA GLU A 11 -0.81 -16.16 26.29
C GLU A 11 0.64 -15.70 26.14
N GLY A 12 1.21 -15.16 27.23
CA GLY A 12 2.60 -14.69 27.25
C GLY A 12 2.76 -13.24 26.77
N ASP A 13 3.61 -13.03 25.76
CA ASP A 13 3.87 -11.72 25.17
C ASP A 13 2.57 -11.11 24.61
N ASP A 14 2.28 -9.83 24.93
CA ASP A 14 1.05 -9.13 24.49
C ASP A 14 0.87 -9.11 22.95
N ARG A 15 1.93 -9.46 22.22
CA ARG A 15 2.01 -9.55 20.76
C ARG A 15 1.56 -10.88 20.18
N GLU A 16 1.41 -11.91 21.01
CA GLU A 16 1.03 -13.25 20.58
C GLU A 16 -0.24 -13.70 21.30
N ARG A 17 -1.23 -14.12 20.51
CA ARG A 17 -2.49 -14.65 21.03
C ARG A 17 -2.72 -16.04 20.49
N THR A 18 -3.08 -16.94 21.38
CA THR A 18 -3.34 -18.33 21.04
C THR A 18 -4.79 -18.68 21.31
N SER A 19 -5.32 -19.64 20.56
CA SER A 19 -6.59 -20.26 20.86
C SER A 19 -6.56 -21.71 20.42
N ARG A 20 -7.26 -22.55 21.16
CA ARG A 20 -7.53 -23.93 20.76
C ARG A 20 -9.04 -24.10 20.65
N LEU A 21 -9.47 -24.64 19.52
CA LEU A 21 -10.87 -24.89 19.23
C LEU A 21 -11.03 -26.31 18.69
N ARG A 22 -12.18 -26.89 19.00
CA ARG A 22 -12.60 -28.20 18.54
C ARG A 22 -13.91 -28.03 17.80
N LEU A 23 -13.89 -28.23 16.49
CA LEU A 23 -15.08 -28.14 15.66
C LEU A 23 -15.56 -29.55 15.31
N GLN A 24 -16.83 -29.81 15.58
CA GLN A 24 -17.52 -31.00 15.10
C GLN A 24 -18.40 -30.60 13.92
N VAL A 25 -18.29 -31.35 12.83
CA VAL A 25 -18.97 -31.06 11.57
C VAL A 25 -19.68 -32.32 11.11
N ALA A 26 -21.02 -32.28 11.10
CA ALA A 26 -21.81 -33.40 10.59
C ALA A 26 -21.53 -33.64 9.09
N ALA A 27 -21.81 -34.86 8.61
CA ALA A 27 -21.78 -35.16 7.18
C ALA A 27 -22.74 -34.21 6.42
N GLY A 28 -22.35 -33.77 5.23
CA GLY A 28 -23.17 -32.87 4.41
C GLY A 28 -23.29 -31.43 4.96
N ASN A 29 -22.53 -31.06 5.99
CA ASN A 29 -22.65 -29.78 6.69
C ASN A 29 -21.31 -29.05 6.82
N TRP A 30 -21.37 -27.85 7.39
CA TRP A 30 -20.21 -27.03 7.75
C TRP A 30 -20.42 -26.36 9.11
N THR A 31 -19.32 -26.02 9.78
CA THR A 31 -19.28 -25.30 11.06
C THR A 31 -18.24 -24.19 10.96
N GLY A 32 -18.51 -23.03 11.54
CA GLY A 32 -17.59 -21.89 11.53
C GLY A 32 -17.13 -21.48 12.93
N ALA A 33 -15.95 -20.87 13.01
CA ALA A 33 -15.44 -20.18 14.18
C ALA A 33 -15.13 -18.72 13.84
N ALA A 34 -15.82 -17.78 14.49
CA ALA A 34 -15.51 -16.36 14.35
C ALA A 34 -14.23 -16.02 15.12
N LEU A 35 -13.28 -15.39 14.43
CA LEU A 35 -11.99 -14.91 14.94
C LEU A 35 -12.05 -13.39 15.00
N ARG A 36 -12.07 -12.85 16.22
CA ARG A 36 -12.23 -11.41 16.44
C ARG A 36 -10.95 -10.73 16.89
N GLY A 37 -10.84 -9.45 16.55
CA GLY A 37 -9.76 -8.59 17.05
C GLY A 37 -8.39 -9.06 16.61
N LEU A 38 -8.29 -9.54 15.37
CA LEU A 38 -7.03 -9.88 14.74
C LEU A 38 -6.35 -8.58 14.27
N PRO A 39 -5.07 -8.36 14.63
CA PRO A 39 -4.37 -7.12 14.30
C PRO A 39 -4.05 -7.02 12.80
N LEU A 40 -4.19 -5.81 12.25
CA LEU A 40 -3.78 -5.46 10.88
C LEU A 40 -2.34 -5.89 10.59
N GLY A 41 -2.08 -6.49 9.43
CA GLY A 41 -0.72 -6.89 9.03
C GLY A 41 -0.11 -8.02 9.86
N GLY A 42 -0.85 -8.53 10.86
CA GLY A 42 -0.45 -9.68 11.65
C GLY A 42 -0.43 -10.97 10.83
N SER A 43 0.26 -11.98 11.36
CA SER A 43 0.18 -13.34 10.83
C SER A 43 -0.74 -14.21 11.68
N LEU A 44 -1.54 -15.03 11.02
CA LEU A 44 -2.34 -16.07 11.64
C LEU A 44 -1.75 -17.42 11.24
N ARG A 45 -1.18 -18.12 12.22
CA ARG A 45 -0.78 -19.51 12.07
C ARG A 45 -1.93 -20.42 12.48
N ILE A 46 -2.28 -21.36 11.61
CA ILE A 46 -3.33 -22.35 11.79
C ILE A 46 -2.68 -23.72 11.77
N GLU A 47 -2.79 -24.44 12.89
CA GLU A 47 -2.42 -25.85 12.97
C GLU A 47 -3.69 -26.65 13.15
N ALA A 48 -3.97 -27.57 12.23
CA ALA A 48 -5.18 -28.38 12.27
C ALA A 48 -4.84 -29.86 12.35
N GLN A 49 -5.65 -30.61 13.08
CA GLN A 49 -5.68 -32.07 13.11
C GLN A 49 -7.11 -32.54 12.92
N SER A 50 -7.36 -33.42 11.96
CA SER A 50 -8.69 -33.96 11.68
C SER A 50 -8.69 -35.48 11.71
N ASP A 51 -9.85 -36.06 12.05
CA ASP A 51 -10.12 -37.50 12.02
C ASP A 51 -10.52 -38.02 10.62
N GLY A 52 -10.49 -37.16 9.61
CA GLY A 52 -10.68 -37.52 8.21
C GLY A 52 -10.69 -36.31 7.28
N PRO A 53 -10.97 -36.52 5.98
CA PRO A 53 -10.94 -35.44 4.98
C PRO A 53 -12.07 -34.44 5.21
N LEU A 54 -11.71 -33.15 5.27
CA LEU A 54 -12.61 -32.00 5.20
C LEU A 54 -11.88 -30.79 4.59
N ARG A 55 -12.62 -29.73 4.25
CA ARG A 55 -12.04 -28.49 3.72
C ARG A 55 -12.04 -27.40 4.80
N LEU A 56 -10.92 -26.71 4.97
CA LEU A 56 -10.80 -25.54 5.83
C LEU A 56 -10.70 -24.28 4.98
N LEU A 57 -11.51 -23.27 5.31
CA LEU A 57 -11.49 -21.96 4.66
C LEU A 57 -11.33 -20.84 5.68
N LEU A 58 -10.55 -19.81 5.36
CA LEU A 58 -10.56 -18.54 6.11
C LEU A 58 -11.13 -17.45 5.21
N ALA A 59 -12.18 -16.79 5.66
CA ALA A 59 -12.84 -15.71 4.95
C ALA A 59 -12.97 -14.48 5.85
N ASP A 60 -13.04 -13.29 5.25
CA ASP A 60 -13.52 -12.10 5.95
C ASP A 60 -15.04 -12.18 6.18
N ALA A 61 -15.58 -11.22 6.96
CA ALA A 61 -17.00 -11.20 7.30
C ALA A 61 -17.90 -11.08 6.06
N GLU A 62 -17.53 -10.24 5.09
CA GLU A 62 -18.28 -10.00 3.86
C GLU A 62 -18.35 -11.26 2.98
N SER A 63 -17.22 -11.93 2.79
CA SER A 63 -17.13 -13.16 2.00
C SER A 63 -17.85 -14.32 2.69
N HIS A 64 -17.79 -14.40 4.03
CA HIS A 64 -18.50 -15.41 4.80
C HIS A 64 -20.02 -15.35 4.60
N ASP A 65 -20.61 -14.16 4.48
CA ASP A 65 -22.06 -13.99 4.31
C ASP A 65 -22.60 -14.60 3.00
N SER A 66 -21.71 -14.84 2.03
CA SER A 66 -22.03 -15.51 0.76
C SER A 66 -21.87 -17.04 0.81
N PHE A 67 -21.30 -17.60 1.88
CA PHE A 67 -21.15 -19.05 2.06
C PHE A 67 -22.51 -19.69 2.43
N PRO A 68 -22.90 -20.85 1.87
CA PRO A 68 -22.11 -21.89 1.20
C PRO A 68 -21.90 -21.72 -0.32
N GLY A 69 -22.23 -20.57 -0.88
CA GLY A 69 -21.97 -20.21 -2.28
C GLY A 69 -20.48 -19.95 -2.56
N PRO A 70 -20.13 -19.47 -3.78
CA PRO A 70 -18.77 -19.07 -4.11
C PRO A 70 -18.32 -17.91 -3.21
N ILE A 71 -17.14 -18.05 -2.61
CA ILE A 71 -16.52 -17.03 -1.76
C ILE A 71 -15.07 -16.81 -2.17
N ASP A 72 -14.55 -15.62 -1.91
CA ASP A 72 -13.12 -15.31 -2.04
C ASP A 72 -12.44 -15.57 -0.68
N ALA A 73 -11.96 -16.80 -0.49
CA ALA A 73 -11.32 -17.18 0.76
C ALA A 73 -9.84 -16.79 0.75
N LEU A 74 -9.38 -16.14 1.82
CA LEU A 74 -7.96 -15.86 2.05
C LEU A 74 -7.12 -17.13 2.20
N PHE A 75 -7.77 -18.21 2.63
CA PHE A 75 -7.18 -19.53 2.76
C PHE A 75 -8.21 -20.58 2.41
N ASP A 76 -7.79 -21.59 1.67
CA ASP A 76 -8.64 -22.70 1.25
C ASP A 76 -7.79 -23.96 1.05
N ARG A 77 -7.96 -24.95 1.92
CA ARG A 77 -7.22 -26.22 1.85
C ARG A 77 -8.06 -27.40 2.30
N GLN A 78 -7.84 -28.53 1.64
CA GLN A 78 -8.28 -29.82 2.13
C GLN A 78 -7.32 -30.31 3.23
N VAL A 79 -7.88 -30.85 4.32
CA VAL A 79 -7.16 -31.41 5.45
C VAL A 79 -7.60 -32.85 5.62
N GLU A 80 -6.67 -33.80 5.56
CA GLU A 80 -6.97 -35.23 5.68
C GLU A 80 -6.59 -35.81 7.05
N ALA A 81 -5.49 -35.32 7.63
CA ALA A 81 -4.99 -35.76 8.93
C ALA A 81 -4.45 -34.58 9.74
N ALA A 82 -3.44 -33.87 9.22
CA ALA A 82 -2.90 -32.68 9.87
C ALA A 82 -2.44 -31.64 8.84
N MET A 83 -2.46 -30.37 9.23
CA MET A 83 -1.87 -29.30 8.43
C MET A 83 -1.32 -28.19 9.31
N VAL A 84 -0.40 -27.42 8.73
CA VAL A 84 0.06 -26.15 9.27
C VAL A 84 0.07 -25.13 8.14
N ALA A 85 -0.52 -23.97 8.39
CA ALA A 85 -0.51 -22.84 7.48
C ALA A 85 -0.21 -21.56 8.25
N GLU A 86 0.42 -20.60 7.58
CA GLU A 86 0.60 -19.24 8.09
C GLU A 86 0.09 -18.27 7.03
N ILE A 87 -0.79 -17.36 7.46
CA ILE A 87 -1.54 -16.46 6.58
C ILE A 87 -1.30 -15.05 7.06
N THR A 88 -0.91 -14.15 6.16
CA THR A 88 -0.85 -12.72 6.45
C THR A 88 -2.25 -12.12 6.30
N LEU A 89 -2.72 -11.42 7.34
CA LEU A 89 -4.05 -10.83 7.35
C LEU A 89 -4.03 -9.46 6.64
N PRO A 90 -4.82 -9.27 5.58
CA PRO A 90 -4.77 -8.05 4.77
C PRO A 90 -5.39 -6.83 5.46
N ARG A 91 -6.33 -7.06 6.40
CA ARG A 91 -7.12 -6.03 7.06
C ARG A 91 -7.33 -6.33 8.55
N SER A 92 -7.61 -5.30 9.35
CA SER A 92 -7.99 -5.43 10.76
C SER A 92 -9.49 -5.62 10.83
N GLU A 93 -9.94 -6.86 10.76
CA GLU A 93 -11.37 -7.17 10.79
C GLU A 93 -11.63 -8.52 11.48
N ASP A 94 -12.91 -8.83 11.62
CA ASP A 94 -13.34 -10.15 12.06
C ASP A 94 -13.23 -11.12 10.87
N TYR A 95 -12.62 -12.27 11.11
CA TYR A 95 -12.51 -13.36 10.14
C TYR A 95 -13.33 -14.56 10.59
N VAL A 96 -13.70 -15.43 9.66
CA VAL A 96 -14.38 -16.69 9.97
C VAL A 96 -13.57 -17.85 9.41
N LEU A 97 -13.18 -18.76 10.30
CA LEU A 97 -12.58 -20.04 9.94
C LEU A 97 -13.68 -21.08 9.79
N ILE A 98 -13.85 -21.61 8.59
CA ILE A 98 -14.92 -22.53 8.21
C ILE A 98 -14.34 -23.93 8.05
N ALA A 99 -14.92 -24.92 8.74
CA ALA A 99 -14.72 -26.33 8.47
C ALA A 99 -15.91 -26.88 7.67
N ASP A 100 -15.66 -27.20 6.40
CA ASP A 100 -16.64 -27.64 5.42
C ASP A 100 -16.52 -29.15 5.18
N ASN A 101 -17.54 -29.90 5.59
CA ASN A 101 -17.70 -31.33 5.41
C ASN A 101 -18.91 -31.65 4.52
N ARG A 102 -19.31 -30.72 3.64
CA ARG A 102 -20.48 -30.92 2.75
C ARG A 102 -20.30 -32.07 1.77
N SER A 103 -19.07 -32.36 1.35
CA SER A 103 -18.75 -33.49 0.47
C SER A 103 -18.52 -34.81 1.24
N GLY A 104 -18.47 -34.78 2.57
CA GLY A 104 -18.21 -35.95 3.39
C GLY A 104 -19.46 -36.76 3.72
N THR A 105 -19.28 -38.08 3.88
CA THR A 105 -20.34 -39.04 4.18
C THR A 105 -20.43 -39.41 5.67
N ALA A 106 -19.46 -38.99 6.48
CA ALA A 106 -19.39 -39.24 7.91
C ALA A 106 -19.14 -37.93 8.67
N PRO A 107 -19.57 -37.80 9.95
CA PRO A 107 -19.19 -36.67 10.77
C PRO A 107 -17.67 -36.61 10.92
N ARG A 108 -17.15 -35.39 11.06
CA ARG A 108 -15.73 -35.11 11.24
C ARG A 108 -15.49 -34.22 12.43
N GLU A 109 -14.33 -34.40 13.01
CA GLU A 109 -13.78 -33.53 14.02
C GLU A 109 -12.50 -32.89 13.52
N VAL A 110 -12.32 -31.61 13.86
CA VAL A 110 -11.05 -30.92 13.67
C VAL A 110 -10.65 -30.17 14.93
N LEU A 111 -9.45 -30.46 15.39
CA LEU A 111 -8.75 -29.74 16.44
C LEU A 111 -7.89 -28.67 15.78
N LEU A 112 -8.07 -27.44 16.22
CA LEU A 112 -7.43 -26.27 15.65
C LEU A 112 -6.64 -25.57 16.75
N ALA A 113 -5.35 -25.37 16.53
CA ALA A 113 -4.52 -24.44 17.30
C ALA A 113 -4.24 -23.22 16.43
N LEU A 114 -4.74 -22.08 16.88
CA LEU A 114 -4.58 -20.80 16.23
C LEU A 114 -3.57 -19.98 17.01
N ARG A 115 -2.64 -19.36 16.31
CA ARG A 115 -1.66 -18.44 16.88
C ARG A 115 -1.63 -17.19 16.01
N GLY A 116 -2.21 -16.11 16.53
CA GLY A 116 -2.13 -14.78 15.95
C GLY A 116 -0.91 -14.04 16.49
N ARG A 117 -0.15 -13.40 15.62
CA ARG A 117 0.94 -12.49 15.98
C ARG A 117 0.67 -11.11 15.43
N THR A 118 0.75 -10.08 16.27
CA THR A 118 0.96 -8.72 15.76
C THR A 118 2.29 -8.72 15.03
N GLN A 119 2.36 -8.06 13.87
CA GLN A 119 3.66 -7.79 13.28
C GLN A 119 4.49 -7.02 14.33
N ASP A 120 5.74 -7.43 14.56
CA ASP A 120 6.65 -6.62 15.36
C ASP A 120 6.60 -5.18 14.86
N ALA A 121 6.70 -4.20 15.77
CA ALA A 121 6.81 -2.79 15.40
C ALA A 121 7.79 -2.73 14.24
N ALA A 122 7.29 -2.35 13.07
CA ALA A 122 8.06 -2.52 11.86
C ALA A 122 9.42 -1.86 12.07
N PRO A 123 10.54 -2.53 11.67
CA PRO A 123 11.86 -1.97 11.88
C PRO A 123 11.84 -0.52 11.41
N PRO A 124 12.41 0.42 12.20
CA PRO A 124 12.29 1.84 11.94
C PRO A 124 12.62 2.09 10.48
N LEU A 125 11.70 2.74 9.76
CA LEU A 125 11.86 2.99 8.34
C LEU A 125 13.23 3.65 8.13
N PRO A 126 14.09 3.14 7.22
CA PRO A 126 15.42 3.70 6.98
C PRO A 126 15.30 5.00 6.15
N LEU A 127 14.57 5.98 6.69
CA LEU A 127 14.17 7.21 6.01
C LEU A 127 15.37 8.06 5.58
N PRO A 128 16.43 8.25 6.39
CA PRO A 128 17.59 9.03 5.93
C PRO A 128 18.20 8.47 4.65
N HIS A 129 18.31 7.14 4.54
CA HIS A 129 18.80 6.50 3.33
C HIS A 129 17.83 6.68 2.16
N GLN A 130 16.53 6.47 2.37
CA GLN A 130 15.52 6.65 1.31
C GLN A 130 15.47 8.09 0.78
N PHE A 131 15.58 9.08 1.67
CA PHE A 131 15.62 10.50 1.32
C PHE A 131 16.87 10.81 0.49
N LYS A 132 18.03 10.26 0.88
CA LYS A 132 19.26 10.41 0.11
C LYS A 132 19.17 9.77 -1.28
N VAL A 133 18.59 8.57 -1.39
CA VAL A 133 18.37 7.90 -2.68
C VAL A 133 17.44 8.74 -3.56
N LEU A 134 16.32 9.21 -3.00
CA LEU A 134 15.38 10.05 -3.72
C LEU A 134 16.01 11.38 -4.18
N GLN A 135 16.72 12.07 -3.29
CA GLN A 135 17.48 13.28 -3.62
C GLN A 135 18.45 13.02 -4.78
N THR A 136 19.22 11.93 -4.71
CA THR A 136 20.17 11.55 -5.76
C THR A 136 19.46 11.29 -7.10
N GLN A 137 18.31 10.63 -7.07
CA GLN A 137 17.51 10.38 -8.27
C GLN A 137 16.94 11.66 -8.86
N LEU A 138 16.44 12.58 -8.03
CA LEU A 138 15.95 13.88 -8.44
C LEU A 138 17.07 14.74 -9.04
N ASP A 139 18.22 14.83 -8.37
CA ASP A 139 19.38 15.57 -8.85
C ASP A 139 19.96 14.97 -10.14
N ALA A 140 19.91 13.67 -10.32
CA ALA A 140 20.38 13.04 -11.55
C ALA A 140 19.42 13.25 -12.73
N ALA A 141 18.12 13.42 -12.46
CA ALA A 141 17.10 13.51 -13.50
C ALA A 141 16.71 14.95 -13.86
N PHE A 142 16.68 15.86 -12.89
CA PHE A 142 16.06 17.17 -13.02
C PHE A 142 16.98 18.31 -12.55
N ASP A 143 16.83 19.46 -13.19
CA ASP A 143 17.33 20.73 -12.69
C ASP A 143 16.24 21.38 -11.82
N LEU A 144 16.44 21.28 -10.50
CA LEU A 144 15.51 21.75 -9.48
C LEU A 144 16.06 22.98 -8.72
N ASP A 145 16.92 23.78 -9.36
CA ASP A 145 17.44 25.04 -8.78
C ASP A 145 18.12 24.86 -7.40
N GLY A 146 18.75 23.69 -7.19
CA GLY A 146 19.39 23.32 -5.92
C GLY A 146 18.43 22.90 -4.81
N LEU A 147 17.23 22.41 -5.14
CA LEU A 147 16.28 21.88 -4.17
C LEU A 147 16.89 20.73 -3.34
N THR A 148 16.84 20.84 -2.02
CA THR A 148 17.30 19.79 -1.09
C THR A 148 16.14 19.22 -0.26
N LEU A 149 16.18 17.91 0.02
CA LEU A 149 15.24 17.24 0.91
C LEU A 149 15.75 17.32 2.35
N ARG A 150 14.91 17.81 3.26
CA ARG A 150 15.25 17.97 4.69
C ARG A 150 14.20 17.31 5.57
N LEU A 151 14.66 16.54 6.56
CA LEU A 151 13.85 16.09 7.69
C LEU A 151 13.90 17.16 8.79
N ASP A 152 12.74 17.52 9.32
CA ASP A 152 12.61 18.57 10.33
C ASP A 152 11.83 18.08 11.55
N ASP A 153 12.13 18.64 12.72
CA ASP A 153 11.58 18.20 14.01
C ASP A 153 11.03 19.38 14.83
N PRO A 154 9.69 19.46 15.07
CA PRO A 154 8.67 18.50 14.62
C PRO A 154 8.37 18.61 13.12
N GLY A 155 8.80 19.72 12.49
CA GLY A 155 8.56 20.05 11.09
C GLY A 155 7.09 20.34 10.76
N PRO A 156 6.77 20.58 9.47
CA PRO A 156 5.39 20.82 9.05
C PRO A 156 4.57 19.52 9.10
N PRO A 157 3.24 19.59 9.34
CA PRO A 157 2.35 18.43 9.33
C PRO A 157 2.24 17.74 7.96
N ARG A 158 2.76 18.38 6.90
CA ARG A 158 2.75 17.89 5.52
C ARG A 158 4.04 18.31 4.81
N PRO A 159 4.54 17.53 3.85
CA PRO A 159 5.70 17.92 3.09
C PRO A 159 5.39 19.20 2.31
N ARG A 160 6.33 20.15 2.29
CA ARG A 160 6.17 21.40 1.53
C ARG A 160 7.53 21.95 1.12
N VAL A 161 7.55 22.71 0.02
CA VAL A 161 8.74 23.45 -0.40
C VAL A 161 8.79 24.80 0.32
N ILE A 162 9.89 25.07 1.02
CA ILE A 162 10.20 26.35 1.67
C ILE A 162 11.50 26.87 1.07
N GLY A 163 11.41 27.87 0.19
CA GLY A 163 12.56 28.38 -0.56
C GLY A 163 13.12 27.32 -1.52
N ARG A 164 14.28 26.74 -1.15
CA ARG A 164 14.97 25.65 -1.86
C ARG A 164 15.00 24.35 -1.06
N GLU A 165 14.19 24.23 -0.02
CA GLU A 165 14.13 23.02 0.79
C GLU A 165 12.75 22.36 0.65
N LEU A 166 12.71 21.07 0.32
CA LEU A 166 11.55 20.22 0.47
C LEU A 166 11.57 19.62 1.88
N VAL A 167 10.79 20.22 2.77
CA VAL A 167 10.79 19.92 4.20
C VAL A 167 9.74 18.86 4.52
N VAL A 168 10.13 17.80 5.22
CA VAL A 168 9.26 16.72 5.71
C VAL A 168 9.34 16.67 7.23
N GLY A 169 8.21 16.81 7.92
CA GLY A 169 8.17 16.76 9.39
C GLY A 169 8.19 15.34 9.94
N GLN A 170 8.92 15.15 11.05
CA GLN A 170 8.90 13.88 11.80
C GLN A 170 7.52 13.54 12.34
N ALA A 171 6.70 14.54 12.67
CA ALA A 171 5.31 14.33 13.13
C ALA A 171 4.45 13.59 12.08
N LEU A 172 4.58 13.94 10.79
CA LEU A 172 3.88 13.24 9.71
C LEU A 172 4.32 11.79 9.61
N ILE A 173 5.64 11.55 9.69
CA ILE A 173 6.21 10.20 9.62
C ILE A 173 5.69 9.34 10.76
N ALA A 174 5.74 9.87 11.99
CA ALA A 174 5.24 9.17 13.18
C ALA A 174 3.75 8.85 13.03
N GLN A 175 2.96 9.82 12.56
CA GLN A 175 1.53 9.63 12.32
C GLN A 175 1.26 8.55 11.26
N LEU A 176 1.88 8.63 10.08
CA LEU A 176 1.70 7.62 9.04
C LEU A 176 2.19 6.23 9.49
N THR A 177 3.20 6.17 10.37
CA THR A 177 3.65 4.89 10.94
C THR A 177 2.62 4.30 11.91
N ALA A 178 1.88 5.15 12.63
CA ALA A 178 0.81 4.73 13.54
C ALA A 178 -0.50 4.38 12.82
N ASP A 179 -0.84 5.13 11.76
CA ASP A 179 -2.14 5.04 11.07
C ASP A 179 -2.20 3.96 9.98
N LEU A 180 -1.05 3.41 9.54
CA LEU A 180 -0.96 2.53 8.37
C LEU A 180 -0.63 1.08 8.71
N PRO A 181 -1.12 0.12 7.88
CA PRO A 181 -1.06 -1.32 8.15
C PRO A 181 0.34 -1.90 8.28
N ASP A 182 1.27 -1.41 7.47
CA ASP A 182 2.55 -2.05 7.25
C ASP A 182 3.58 -1.05 6.73
N ALA A 183 4.86 -1.34 6.95
CA ALA A 183 5.97 -0.46 6.57
C ALA A 183 6.06 -0.18 5.07
N GLU A 184 5.61 -1.09 4.20
CA GLU A 184 5.64 -0.89 2.75
C GLU A 184 4.58 0.12 2.31
N THR A 185 3.38 0.06 2.89
CA THR A 185 2.31 1.04 2.70
C THR A 185 2.71 2.39 3.30
N THR A 186 3.27 2.41 4.52
CA THR A 186 3.79 3.64 5.15
C THR A 186 4.88 4.30 4.31
N ARG A 187 5.85 3.52 3.84
CA ARG A 187 6.89 4.01 2.94
C ARG A 187 6.30 4.60 1.66
N GLY A 188 5.33 3.90 1.05
CA GLY A 188 4.67 4.37 -0.16
C GLY A 188 3.91 5.68 0.07
N ALA A 189 3.23 5.82 1.20
CA ALA A 189 2.53 7.03 1.60
C ALA A 189 3.47 8.22 1.81
N ILE A 190 4.57 8.03 2.57
CA ILE A 190 5.59 9.05 2.79
C ILE A 190 6.19 9.50 1.46
N LEU A 191 6.64 8.55 0.63
CA LEU A 191 7.27 8.84 -0.66
C LEU A 191 6.32 9.59 -1.60
N PHE A 192 5.06 9.16 -1.68
CA PHE A 192 4.06 9.82 -2.49
C PHE A 192 3.80 11.25 -2.02
N ALA A 193 3.71 11.49 -0.70
CA ALA A 193 3.49 12.83 -0.17
C ALA A 193 4.65 13.79 -0.46
N ILE A 194 5.90 13.31 -0.41
CA ILE A 194 7.09 14.08 -0.77
C ILE A 194 7.06 14.45 -2.25
N ILE A 195 6.85 13.47 -3.12
CA ILE A 195 6.76 13.66 -4.57
C ILE A 195 5.57 14.54 -4.96
N HIS A 196 4.46 14.44 -4.24
CA HIS A 196 3.29 15.28 -4.43
C HIS A 196 3.58 16.75 -4.07
N ALA A 197 4.24 17.01 -2.95
CA ALA A 197 4.64 18.36 -2.58
C ALA A 197 5.62 18.99 -3.60
N LEU A 198 6.56 18.19 -4.11
CA LEU A 198 7.43 18.61 -5.22
C LEU A 198 6.62 18.92 -6.49
N ALA A 199 5.70 18.03 -6.88
CA ALA A 199 4.85 18.22 -8.05
C ALA A 199 3.99 19.49 -7.93
N SER A 200 3.41 19.74 -6.77
CA SER A 200 2.67 20.97 -6.47
C SER A 200 3.53 22.22 -6.66
N ASP A 201 4.74 22.27 -6.09
CA ASP A 201 5.64 23.41 -6.25
C ASP A 201 6.07 23.62 -7.71
N LEU A 202 6.39 22.54 -8.42
CA LEU A 202 6.75 22.59 -9.85
C LEU A 202 5.60 23.16 -10.71
N LEU A 203 4.37 22.75 -10.44
CA LEU A 203 3.18 23.24 -11.14
C LEU A 203 2.84 24.68 -10.76
N LEU A 204 2.94 25.05 -9.49
CA LEU A 204 2.67 26.42 -9.02
C LEU A 204 3.61 27.43 -9.66
N ARG A 205 4.89 27.09 -9.84
CA ARG A 205 5.87 28.03 -10.38
C ARG A 205 5.69 28.28 -11.88
N ARG A 206 5.47 27.22 -12.68
CA ARG A 206 5.50 27.29 -14.16
C ARG A 206 4.67 26.22 -14.88
N GLY A 207 3.75 25.55 -14.19
CA GLY A 207 2.93 24.49 -14.78
C GLY A 207 1.64 25.01 -15.43
N PRO A 208 1.05 24.24 -16.36
CA PRO A 208 -0.29 24.52 -16.85
C PRO A 208 -1.32 24.28 -15.75
N ALA A 209 -2.26 25.21 -15.58
CA ALA A 209 -3.30 25.15 -14.54
C ALA A 209 -4.24 23.93 -14.67
N SER A 210 -4.29 23.29 -15.84
CA SER A 210 -5.11 22.10 -16.10
C SER A 210 -4.51 20.80 -15.54
N ILE A 211 -3.25 20.81 -15.11
CA ILE A 211 -2.59 19.60 -14.60
C ILE A 211 -2.64 19.61 -13.08
N LEU A 212 -3.19 18.53 -12.54
CA LEU A 212 -3.31 18.32 -11.11
C LEU A 212 -2.00 17.75 -10.52
N PRO A 213 -1.57 18.20 -9.33
CA PRO A 213 -0.33 17.73 -8.71
C PRO A 213 -0.23 16.22 -8.55
N GLU A 214 -1.31 15.52 -8.22
CA GLU A 214 -1.33 14.08 -8.04
C GLU A 214 -1.06 13.29 -9.33
N HIS A 215 -1.40 13.86 -10.50
CA HIS A 215 -1.08 13.24 -11.79
C HIS A 215 0.42 13.34 -12.07
N LEU A 216 1.02 14.51 -11.85
CA LEU A 216 2.46 14.69 -12.00
C LEU A 216 3.23 13.86 -10.97
N ALA A 217 2.73 13.79 -9.73
CA ALA A 217 3.30 12.96 -8.67
C ALA A 217 3.29 11.48 -9.08
N ALA A 218 2.16 10.97 -9.57
CA ALA A 218 2.06 9.61 -10.07
C ALA A 218 3.02 9.34 -11.24
N ALA A 219 3.19 10.29 -12.17
CA ALA A 219 4.13 10.17 -13.28
C ALA A 219 5.58 10.12 -12.79
N LEU A 220 5.97 10.97 -11.83
CA LEU A 220 7.30 10.94 -11.20
C LEU A 220 7.54 9.61 -10.47
N MET A 221 6.54 9.08 -9.77
CA MET A 221 6.63 7.76 -9.15
C MET A 221 6.86 6.65 -10.18
N VAL A 222 6.20 6.68 -11.33
CA VAL A 222 6.46 5.72 -12.42
C VAL A 222 7.88 5.91 -12.96
N LEU A 223 8.30 7.14 -13.23
CA LEU A 223 9.62 7.47 -13.77
C LEU A 223 10.76 6.96 -12.88
N PHE A 224 10.61 7.03 -11.56
CA PHE A 224 11.59 6.54 -10.59
C PHE A 224 11.42 5.06 -10.19
N ASN A 225 10.66 4.29 -10.97
CA ASN A 225 10.38 2.88 -10.73
C ASN A 225 9.73 2.60 -9.35
N GLN A 226 8.90 3.54 -8.88
CA GLN A 226 8.15 3.49 -7.62
C GLN A 226 6.65 3.22 -7.84
N ILE A 227 6.29 2.63 -9.00
CA ILE A 227 4.90 2.34 -9.35
C ILE A 227 4.20 1.43 -8.33
N GLY A 228 4.91 0.46 -7.76
CA GLY A 228 4.37 -0.43 -6.72
C GLY A 228 3.99 0.32 -5.44
N ALA A 229 4.86 1.24 -5.00
CA ALA A 229 4.61 2.09 -3.84
C ALA A 229 3.42 3.04 -4.08
N ALA A 230 3.35 3.65 -5.27
CA ALA A 230 2.24 4.51 -5.66
C ALA A 230 0.90 3.76 -5.75
N ARG A 231 0.90 2.52 -6.26
CA ARG A 231 -0.31 1.67 -6.31
C ARG A 231 -0.77 1.27 -4.91
N ARG A 232 0.14 0.82 -4.04
CA ARG A 232 -0.21 0.40 -2.67
C ARG A 232 -0.87 1.52 -1.88
N GLN A 233 -0.24 2.70 -1.83
CA GLN A 233 -0.81 3.84 -1.11
C GLN A 233 -2.16 4.27 -1.70
N ALA A 234 -2.26 4.31 -3.04
CA ALA A 234 -3.50 4.74 -3.70
C ALA A 234 -4.65 3.74 -3.47
N THR A 235 -4.37 2.44 -3.45
CA THR A 235 -5.38 1.42 -3.11
C THR A 235 -5.82 1.56 -1.66
N TYR A 236 -4.89 1.76 -0.73
CA TYR A 236 -5.20 1.94 0.68
C TYR A 236 -6.13 3.14 0.89
N PHE A 237 -5.70 4.34 0.47
CA PHE A 237 -6.46 5.57 0.69
C PHE A 237 -7.73 5.70 -0.16
N ALA A 238 -7.90 4.91 -1.22
CA ALA A 238 -9.14 4.90 -2.01
C ALA A 238 -10.32 4.26 -1.27
N THR A 239 -10.04 3.43 -0.25
CA THR A 239 -11.02 2.74 0.59
C THR A 239 -11.69 3.72 1.55
N GLU A 240 -13.01 3.62 1.72
CA GLU A 240 -13.73 4.48 2.67
C GLU A 240 -13.27 4.23 4.11
N GLY A 241 -13.05 5.30 4.88
CA GLY A 241 -12.56 5.23 6.26
C GLY A 241 -11.04 5.08 6.41
N ALA A 242 -10.28 4.91 5.33
CA ALA A 242 -8.81 4.78 5.37
C ALA A 242 -8.05 6.11 5.47
N ALA A 243 -8.76 7.25 5.57
CA ALA A 243 -8.11 8.55 5.70
C ALA A 243 -7.35 8.61 7.04
N PRO A 244 -6.07 9.02 7.04
CA PRO A 244 -5.34 9.26 8.28
C PRO A 244 -6.08 10.31 9.11
N SER A 245 -5.89 10.31 10.42
CA SER A 245 -6.47 11.32 11.33
C SER A 245 -5.88 12.74 11.12
N MET A 246 -5.32 13.04 9.95
CA MET A 246 -4.66 14.30 9.66
C MET A 246 -5.64 15.47 9.64
N VAL A 247 -5.18 16.60 10.19
CA VAL A 247 -5.92 17.85 10.34
C VAL A 247 -6.52 18.28 8.99
N PRO A 248 -7.82 18.64 8.93
CA PRO A 248 -8.58 18.85 7.69
C PRO A 248 -8.33 20.22 7.05
N ASP A 249 -7.25 20.93 7.40
CA ASP A 249 -7.06 22.34 7.06
C ASP A 249 -6.56 22.56 5.63
N SER A 250 -6.95 21.69 4.70
CA SER A 250 -6.56 21.76 3.30
C SER A 250 -7.76 22.12 2.44
N ALA A 251 -7.53 23.02 1.49
CA ALA A 251 -8.48 23.24 0.42
C ALA A 251 -8.85 21.86 -0.19
N PRO A 252 -10.14 21.59 -0.42
CA PRO A 252 -10.60 20.34 -1.02
C PRO A 252 -9.76 20.02 -2.27
N GLY A 253 -9.18 18.82 -2.34
CA GLY A 253 -8.41 18.34 -3.50
C GLY A 253 -6.91 18.64 -3.51
N THR A 254 -6.33 19.16 -2.43
CA THR A 254 -4.86 19.35 -2.30
C THR A 254 -4.17 18.32 -1.40
N ASP A 255 -4.94 17.45 -0.76
CA ASP A 255 -4.43 16.43 0.14
C ASP A 255 -3.96 15.19 -0.63
N PRO A 256 -2.68 14.78 -0.52
CA PRO A 256 -2.16 13.59 -1.17
C PRO A 256 -2.82 12.28 -0.66
N PHE A 257 -3.48 12.32 0.50
CA PHE A 257 -4.11 11.17 1.15
C PHE A 257 -5.64 11.19 1.06
N ALA A 258 -6.24 12.21 0.42
CA ALA A 258 -7.69 12.22 0.24
C ALA A 258 -8.15 11.03 -0.64
N PRO A 259 -9.29 10.38 -0.31
CA PRO A 259 -9.80 9.26 -1.11
C PRO A 259 -10.04 9.62 -2.58
N THR A 260 -10.43 10.86 -2.88
CA THR A 260 -10.58 11.36 -4.25
C THR A 260 -9.25 11.38 -5.01
N THR A 261 -8.19 11.90 -4.38
CA THR A 261 -6.82 11.91 -4.90
C THR A 261 -6.33 10.49 -5.14
N ALA A 262 -6.49 9.61 -4.15
CA ALA A 262 -6.07 8.22 -4.22
C ALA A 262 -6.76 7.46 -5.37
N ARG A 263 -8.08 7.64 -5.56
CA ARG A 263 -8.82 7.07 -6.71
C ARG A 263 -8.35 7.65 -8.04
N ALA A 264 -8.04 8.94 -8.11
CA ALA A 264 -7.51 9.56 -9.32
C ALA A 264 -6.15 8.96 -9.70
N VAL A 265 -5.23 8.85 -8.74
CA VAL A 265 -3.93 8.20 -8.91
C VAL A 265 -4.11 6.74 -9.33
N HIS A 266 -4.94 5.97 -8.63
CA HIS A 266 -5.19 4.57 -8.95
C HIS A 266 -5.70 4.38 -10.39
N ARG A 267 -6.63 5.23 -10.86
CA ARG A 267 -7.10 5.22 -12.26
C ARG A 267 -5.98 5.50 -13.26
N ARG A 268 -5.12 6.50 -12.99
CA ARG A 268 -4.02 6.86 -13.89
C ARG A 268 -2.94 5.78 -13.96
N LEU A 269 -2.68 5.08 -12.87
CA LEU A 269 -1.68 4.01 -12.82
C LEU A 269 -2.10 2.70 -13.54
N LYS A 270 -3.32 2.64 -14.09
CA LYS A 270 -3.74 1.53 -14.97
C LYS A 270 -2.95 1.50 -16.27
N ASP A 271 -2.58 2.67 -16.80
CA ASP A 271 -1.73 2.80 -17.98
C ASP A 271 -0.57 3.78 -17.68
N PRO A 272 0.55 3.26 -17.13
CA PRO A 272 1.68 4.10 -16.75
C PRO A 272 2.39 4.74 -17.96
N GLN A 273 2.35 4.12 -19.14
CA GLN A 273 2.99 4.67 -20.34
C GLN A 273 2.19 5.86 -20.87
N ALA A 274 0.86 5.75 -20.93
CA ALA A 274 -0.01 6.87 -21.29
C ALA A 274 0.12 8.03 -20.30
N LEU A 275 0.25 7.73 -18.99
CA LEU A 275 0.49 8.75 -17.97
C LEU A 275 1.80 9.52 -18.21
N LEU A 276 2.92 8.82 -18.44
CA LEU A 276 4.20 9.45 -18.72
C LEU A 276 4.16 10.27 -20.02
N THR A 277 3.53 9.73 -21.07
CA THR A 277 3.34 10.43 -22.34
C THR A 277 2.56 11.73 -22.16
N ALA A 278 1.47 11.69 -21.37
CA ALA A 278 0.65 12.87 -21.09
C ALA A 278 1.42 13.95 -20.31
N MET A 279 2.38 13.56 -19.48
CA MET A 279 3.20 14.48 -18.67
C MET A 279 4.54 14.84 -19.34
N GLN A 280 4.83 14.32 -20.54
CA GLN A 280 6.15 14.40 -21.16
C GLN A 280 6.69 15.83 -21.24
N ASP A 281 5.88 16.80 -21.69
CA ASP A 281 6.34 18.17 -21.88
C ASP A 281 6.78 18.83 -20.55
N ILE A 282 6.05 18.57 -19.46
CA ILE A 282 6.41 19.07 -18.12
C ILE A 282 7.72 18.44 -17.65
N LEU A 283 7.83 17.11 -17.81
CA LEU A 283 9.01 16.37 -17.37
C LEU A 283 10.25 16.84 -18.13
N LEU A 284 10.19 16.86 -19.47
CA LEU A 284 11.31 17.26 -20.32
C LEU A 284 11.78 18.69 -20.07
N ALA A 285 10.86 19.63 -19.78
CA ALA A 285 11.19 21.03 -19.54
C ALA A 285 12.11 21.27 -18.32
N ARG A 286 12.22 20.28 -17.44
CA ARG A 286 13.05 20.33 -16.22
C ARG A 286 14.16 19.30 -16.19
N MET A 287 14.27 18.42 -17.19
CA MET A 287 15.29 17.38 -17.18
C MET A 287 16.69 17.95 -17.42
N ARG A 288 17.71 17.34 -16.81
CA ARG A 288 19.11 17.71 -17.06
C ARG A 288 19.57 17.27 -18.45
N PRO A 289 20.59 17.93 -19.04
CA PRO A 289 21.18 17.53 -20.31
C PRO A 289 21.52 16.04 -20.40
N ALA A 290 22.23 15.51 -19.40
CA ALA A 290 22.63 14.10 -19.37
C ALA A 290 21.42 13.13 -19.36
N THR A 291 20.32 13.53 -18.73
CA THR A 291 19.08 12.75 -18.71
C THR A 291 18.41 12.75 -20.09
N LEU A 292 18.35 13.91 -20.75
CA LEU A 292 17.80 14.03 -22.10
C LEU A 292 18.63 13.26 -23.12
N ASP A 293 19.96 13.33 -23.05
CA ASP A 293 20.86 12.57 -23.91
C ASP A 293 20.64 11.05 -23.74
N ARG A 294 20.41 10.60 -22.49
CA ARG A 294 20.07 9.21 -22.21
C ARG A 294 18.72 8.83 -22.82
N LEU A 295 17.68 9.65 -22.65
CA LEU A 295 16.37 9.40 -23.25
C LEU A 295 16.43 9.35 -24.78
N GLN A 296 17.27 10.17 -25.42
CA GLN A 296 17.45 10.15 -26.86
C GLN A 296 18.11 8.84 -27.34
N ARG A 297 19.08 8.32 -26.58
CA ARG A 297 19.74 7.03 -26.90
C ARG A 297 18.84 5.83 -26.63
N GLU A 298 18.18 5.79 -25.48
CA GLU A 298 17.37 4.64 -25.05
C GLU A 298 15.98 4.63 -25.70
N SER A 299 15.45 5.80 -26.08
CA SER A 299 14.14 5.98 -26.73
C SER A 299 13.02 5.15 -26.07
N PRO A 300 12.75 5.34 -24.77
CA PRO A 300 11.71 4.56 -24.10
C PRO A 300 10.33 4.87 -24.71
N ALA A 301 9.42 3.90 -24.65
CA ALA A 301 8.14 3.95 -25.37
C ALA A 301 7.26 5.19 -25.06
N TRP A 302 7.37 5.76 -23.85
CA TRP A 302 6.64 6.97 -23.46
C TRP A 302 7.25 8.28 -24.00
N ALA A 303 8.50 8.26 -24.45
CA ALA A 303 9.24 9.46 -24.82
C ALA A 303 9.30 9.64 -26.34
N ASP A 304 8.49 10.57 -26.87
CA ASP A 304 8.61 11.03 -28.26
C ASP A 304 10.02 11.59 -28.55
N PRO A 305 10.81 10.98 -29.46
CA PRO A 305 12.17 11.43 -29.77
C PRO A 305 12.25 12.88 -30.27
N ARG A 306 11.21 13.35 -30.98
CA ARG A 306 11.18 14.73 -31.49
C ARG A 306 11.07 15.73 -30.35
N ARG A 307 10.27 15.43 -29.33
CA ARG A 307 10.11 16.27 -28.14
C ARG A 307 11.37 16.27 -27.28
N VAL A 308 12.03 15.11 -27.15
CA VAL A 308 13.31 15.01 -26.44
C VAL A 308 14.38 15.87 -27.11
N ALA A 309 14.52 15.76 -28.44
CA ALA A 309 15.46 16.58 -29.20
C ALA A 309 15.16 18.09 -29.10
N ALA A 310 13.88 18.48 -29.17
CA ALA A 310 13.46 19.86 -28.99
C ALA A 310 13.78 20.40 -27.59
N ALA A 311 13.56 19.60 -26.54
CA ALA A 311 13.91 19.96 -25.17
C ALA A 311 15.43 20.14 -25.00
N ARG A 312 16.25 19.26 -25.58
CA ARG A 312 17.72 19.38 -25.54
C ARG A 312 18.20 20.66 -26.21
N ALA A 313 17.71 20.95 -27.41
CA ALA A 313 18.03 22.17 -28.15
C ALA A 313 17.49 23.45 -27.47
N ALA A 314 16.46 23.34 -26.63
CA ALA A 314 15.99 24.46 -25.81
C ALA A 314 16.93 24.76 -24.63
N LEU A 315 17.60 23.75 -24.07
CA LEU A 315 18.62 23.95 -23.03
C LEU A 315 19.89 24.58 -23.59
N ASP A 316 20.39 24.12 -24.74
CA ASP A 316 21.61 24.67 -25.36
C ASP A 316 21.50 26.15 -25.75
N ARG A 317 20.27 26.69 -25.82
CA ARG A 317 20.02 28.12 -26.08
C ARG A 317 19.98 28.99 -24.81
N ARG A 318 19.96 28.38 -23.63
CA ARG A 318 19.95 29.08 -22.33
C ARG A 318 21.34 29.30 -21.76
N ASP A 319 22.29 28.47 -22.16
CA ASP A 319 23.72 28.55 -21.82
C ASP A 319 24.47 29.43 -22.82
#